data_AF-A0A7C3V070-F1
#
_entry.id   AF-A0A7C3V070-F1
#
_cell.length_a   1.000
_cell.length_b   1.000
_cell.length_c   1.000
_cell.angle_alpha   90.00
_cell.angle_beta   90.00
_cell.angle_gamma   90.00
#
_symmetry.space_group_name_H-M   'P 1'
#
loop_
_entity.id
_entity.type
_entity.pdbx_description
1 polymer ?
#
loop_
_entity_poly.entity_id
_entity_poly.type
_entity_poly.pdbx_seq_one_letter_code
_entity_poly.pdbx_strand_id
1 'polypeptide(L)'
;PCNLSGFCFSNPLKIPVWAETLEDIDDFLKEKKIRFIYFKFCFLCPKLLYKKDKYQKEAEAILKIILDWQNFINTKDYKVYCGKIKNFSKETVKSWFKEERFLLDDNIEFITKGDKEEFVIAFASIVGKYVREIFIKRINDYFFQYDKSIPFCSGYRQNEKFDEFIEKIKPICQRNNIDLCCLLRDYPL
;
A
#
# COMPACT_ATOMS: atom_id res chain seq x y z
N PRO A 1 4.27 2.81 -11.42
CA PRO A 1 5.52 2.87 -10.64
C PRO A 1 6.11 4.29 -10.70
N CYS A 2 6.73 4.75 -9.61
CA CYS A 2 7.43 6.02 -9.60
C CYS A 2 8.54 5.98 -10.67
N ASN A 3 8.37 6.68 -11.78
CA ASN A 3 9.45 6.91 -12.74
C ASN A 3 9.98 8.30 -12.41
N LEU A 4 10.93 8.34 -11.49
CA LEU A 4 11.67 9.55 -11.21
C LEU A 4 12.93 9.50 -12.07
N SER A 5 13.28 10.62 -12.66
CA SER A 5 14.68 10.95 -12.96
C SER A 5 15.55 11.05 -11.67
N GLY A 6 15.26 10.26 -10.63
CA GLY A 6 15.97 10.14 -9.34
C GLY A 6 15.06 9.82 -8.15
N PHE A 7 15.29 8.69 -7.42
CA PHE A 7 14.87 8.61 -6.00
C PHE A 7 13.52 7.97 -5.63
N CYS A 8 13.18 6.74 -6.07
CA CYS A 8 12.18 5.92 -5.35
C CYS A 8 12.73 4.51 -5.19
N PHE A 9 13.45 4.28 -4.09
CA PHE A 9 13.91 2.96 -3.59
C PHE A 9 14.01 1.90 -4.70
N SER A 10 14.97 2.12 -5.60
CA SER A 10 15.07 1.50 -6.91
C SER A 10 15.35 0.00 -6.83
N ASN A 11 14.27 -0.77 -6.78
CA ASN A 11 14.12 -2.07 -7.43
C ASN A 11 12.64 -2.49 -7.31
N PRO A 12 12.07 -3.25 -8.27
CA PRO A 12 10.84 -3.96 -7.98
C PRO A 12 11.12 -4.75 -6.72
N LEU A 13 10.30 -4.48 -5.73
CA LEU A 13 10.32 -5.13 -4.45
C LEU A 13 10.40 -6.65 -4.64
N LYS A 14 11.63 -7.17 -4.62
CA LYS A 14 11.91 -8.39 -3.90
C LYS A 14 11.63 -8.04 -2.44
N ILE A 15 10.35 -7.94 -2.09
CA ILE A 15 9.95 -8.27 -0.73
C ILE A 15 10.62 -9.63 -0.51
N PRO A 16 11.36 -9.86 0.60
CA PRO A 16 11.64 -11.23 0.96
C PRO A 16 10.32 -11.99 0.80
N VAL A 17 10.33 -13.01 -0.05
CA VAL A 17 9.22 -13.94 -0.17
C VAL A 17 9.14 -14.55 1.21
N TRP A 18 8.35 -13.90 2.05
CA TRP A 18 8.03 -14.34 3.38
C TRP A 18 9.30 -14.39 4.25
N ALA A 19 9.14 -14.64 5.55
CA ALA A 19 10.24 -15.22 6.28
C ALA A 19 10.69 -16.47 5.52
N GLU A 20 12.00 -16.76 5.48
CA GLU A 20 12.56 -17.90 4.71
C GLU A 20 11.87 -19.24 5.00
N THR A 21 11.10 -19.31 6.08
CA THR A 21 10.10 -20.34 6.34
C THR A 21 8.90 -19.72 7.07
N LEU A 22 7.71 -19.83 6.50
CA LEU A 22 6.45 -19.88 7.25
C LEU A 22 5.87 -21.27 7.03
N GLU A 23 6.63 -22.30 7.42
CA GLU A 23 6.20 -23.70 7.36
C GLU A 23 4.78 -23.87 7.93
N ASP A 24 4.50 -23.17 9.02
CA ASP A 24 3.18 -23.14 9.66
C ASP A 24 2.05 -22.57 8.76
N ILE A 25 2.35 -21.58 7.90
CA ILE A 25 1.33 -21.01 7.01
C ILE A 25 1.18 -21.87 5.75
N ASP A 26 2.26 -22.40 5.20
CA ASP A 26 2.15 -23.28 4.02
C ASP A 26 1.35 -24.53 4.35
N ASP A 27 1.55 -25.13 5.53
CA ASP A 27 0.78 -26.28 5.97
C ASP A 27 -0.67 -25.92 6.31
N PHE A 28 -0.91 -24.75 6.91
CA PHE A 28 -2.27 -24.22 7.09
C PHE A 28 -2.98 -23.99 5.75
N LEU A 29 -2.31 -23.39 4.76
CA LEU A 29 -2.86 -23.13 3.43
C LEU A 29 -3.16 -24.45 2.73
N LYS A 30 -2.26 -25.45 2.80
CA LYS A 30 -2.50 -26.81 2.28
C LYS A 30 -3.70 -27.48 2.96
N GLU A 31 -3.82 -27.42 4.29
CA GLU A 31 -4.94 -27.98 5.05
C GLU A 31 -6.27 -27.38 4.59
N LYS A 32 -6.30 -26.05 4.37
CA LYS A 32 -7.47 -25.35 3.84
C LYS A 32 -7.66 -25.50 2.33
N LYS A 33 -6.82 -26.29 1.65
CA LYS A 33 -6.79 -26.46 0.18
C LYS A 33 -6.67 -25.12 -0.56
N ILE A 34 -6.01 -24.15 0.07
CA ILE A 34 -5.73 -22.84 -0.50
C ILE A 34 -4.37 -22.92 -1.19
N ARG A 35 -4.36 -22.68 -2.50
CA ARG A 35 -3.12 -22.50 -3.26
C ARG A 35 -2.83 -21.02 -3.37
N PHE A 36 -1.70 -20.56 -2.85
CA PHE A 36 -1.20 -19.23 -3.13
C PHE A 36 -0.58 -19.20 -4.53
N ILE A 37 -1.00 -18.26 -5.38
CA ILE A 37 -0.59 -18.22 -6.79
C ILE A 37 0.10 -16.91 -7.15
N TYR A 38 -0.38 -15.79 -6.60
CA TYR A 38 0.03 -14.48 -7.06
C TYR A 38 -0.07 -13.44 -5.94
N PHE A 39 0.90 -12.53 -5.88
CA PHE A 39 0.87 -11.38 -4.98
C PHE A 39 1.22 -10.11 -5.75
N LYS A 40 0.42 -9.07 -5.53
CA LYS A 40 0.69 -7.73 -6.03
C LYS A 40 0.25 -6.70 -5.01
N PHE A 41 0.99 -5.61 -4.94
CA PHE A 41 0.67 -4.45 -4.13
C PHE A 41 1.13 -3.20 -4.90
N CYS A 42 0.59 -2.06 -4.49
CA CYS A 42 0.90 -0.78 -5.09
C CYS A 42 1.26 0.21 -3.99
N PHE A 43 2.34 0.95 -4.20
CA PHE A 43 2.66 2.12 -3.39
C PHE A 43 2.26 3.38 -4.12
N LEU A 44 1.43 4.18 -3.48
CA LEU A 44 1.07 5.50 -3.98
C LEU A 44 2.03 6.54 -3.41
N CYS A 45 2.86 7.10 -4.29
CA CYS A 45 3.83 8.12 -3.92
C CYS A 45 3.11 9.36 -3.33
N PRO A 46 3.46 9.82 -2.12
CA PRO A 46 2.81 10.98 -1.51
C PRO A 46 2.87 12.24 -2.37
N LYS A 47 3.98 12.48 -3.09
CA LYS A 47 4.11 13.58 -4.06
C LYS A 47 3.11 13.47 -5.22
N LEU A 48 2.85 12.26 -5.71
CA LEU A 48 1.84 12.04 -6.76
C LEU A 48 0.41 12.19 -6.24
N LEU A 49 0.21 12.04 -4.93
CA LEU A 49 -1.05 12.23 -4.22
C LEU A 49 -1.26 13.67 -3.72
N TYR A 50 -0.24 14.54 -3.79
CA TYR A 50 -0.34 15.93 -3.33
C TYR A 50 -1.49 16.64 -4.04
N LYS A 51 -2.42 17.21 -3.26
CA LYS A 51 -3.65 17.88 -3.74
C LYS A 51 -4.58 17.01 -4.60
N LYS A 52 -4.44 15.69 -4.57
CA LYS A 52 -5.37 14.76 -5.24
C LYS A 52 -6.27 14.06 -4.24
N ASP A 53 -7.42 13.58 -4.71
CA ASP A 53 -8.25 12.68 -3.91
C ASP A 53 -7.51 11.34 -3.74
N LYS A 54 -7.03 11.10 -2.52
CA LYS A 54 -6.34 9.86 -2.16
C LYS A 54 -7.23 8.64 -2.38
N TYR A 55 -8.51 8.72 -2.04
CA TYR A 55 -9.39 7.57 -2.07
C TYR A 55 -9.70 7.17 -3.51
N GLN A 56 -9.85 8.14 -4.41
CA GLN A 56 -9.96 7.88 -5.84
C GLN A 56 -8.68 7.21 -6.38
N LYS A 57 -7.49 7.69 -5.98
CA LYS A 57 -6.21 7.07 -6.38
C LYS A 57 -5.97 5.67 -5.80
N GLU A 58 -6.43 5.42 -4.58
CA GLU A 58 -6.45 4.07 -4.00
C GLU A 58 -7.39 3.16 -4.78
N ALA A 59 -8.58 3.64 -5.14
CA ALA A 59 -9.53 2.90 -5.95
C ALA A 59 -8.92 2.56 -7.32
N GLU A 60 -8.34 3.52 -8.03
CA GLU A 60 -7.65 3.29 -9.32
C GLU A 60 -6.55 2.22 -9.21
N ALA A 61 -5.78 2.21 -8.11
CA ALA A 61 -4.76 1.22 -7.87
C ALA A 61 -5.33 -0.19 -7.63
N ILE A 62 -6.42 -0.29 -6.86
CA ILE A 62 -7.16 -1.53 -6.63
C ILE A 62 -7.66 -2.08 -7.97
N LEU A 63 -8.28 -1.24 -8.81
CA LEU A 63 -8.77 -1.64 -10.12
C LEU A 63 -7.64 -2.22 -10.99
N LYS A 64 -6.48 -1.56 -11.04
CA LYS A 64 -5.32 -2.05 -11.81
C LYS A 64 -4.84 -3.42 -11.32
N ILE A 65 -4.78 -3.63 -10.01
CA ILE A 65 -4.40 -4.93 -9.43
C ILE A 65 -5.40 -6.02 -9.84
N ILE A 66 -6.71 -5.72 -9.82
CA ILE A 66 -7.76 -6.65 -10.23
C ILE A 66 -7.61 -7.02 -11.71
N LEU A 67 -7.46 -6.02 -12.59
CA LEU A 67 -7.29 -6.25 -14.03
C LEU A 67 -6.04 -7.06 -14.35
N ASP A 68 -4.92 -6.75 -13.69
CA ASP A 68 -3.68 -7.49 -13.84
C ASP A 68 -3.83 -8.96 -13.41
N TRP A 69 -4.57 -9.20 -12.33
CA TRP A 69 -4.85 -10.55 -11.86
C TRP A 69 -5.80 -11.31 -12.80
N GLN A 70 -6.85 -10.66 -13.30
CA GLN A 70 -7.78 -11.25 -14.28
C GLN A 70 -7.04 -11.71 -15.55
N ASN A 71 -6.14 -10.87 -16.05
CA ASN A 71 -5.29 -11.21 -17.20
C ASN A 71 -4.37 -12.42 -16.91
N PHE A 72 -3.94 -12.58 -15.65
CA PHE A 72 -3.08 -13.69 -15.25
C PHE A 72 -3.83 -15.01 -15.10
N ILE A 73 -5.03 -15.01 -14.48
CA ILE A 73 -5.80 -16.26 -14.26
C ILE A 73 -6.51 -16.76 -15.52
N ASN A 74 -6.77 -15.88 -16.48
CA ASN A 74 -7.43 -16.19 -17.76
C ASN A 74 -8.71 -17.04 -17.61
N THR A 75 -9.53 -16.77 -16.58
CA THR A 75 -10.82 -17.43 -16.33
C THR A 75 -11.86 -16.42 -15.85
N LYS A 76 -13.13 -16.74 -16.08
CA LYS A 76 -14.29 -15.99 -15.55
C LYS A 76 -14.82 -16.54 -14.23
N ASP A 77 -14.34 -17.71 -13.80
CA ASP A 77 -14.70 -18.32 -12.54
C ASP A 77 -13.82 -17.77 -11.41
N TYR A 78 -14.19 -16.59 -10.90
CA TYR A 78 -13.46 -15.93 -9.84
C TYR A 78 -14.37 -15.05 -8.99
N LYS A 79 -13.89 -14.73 -7.78
CA LYS A 79 -14.51 -13.74 -6.90
C LYS A 79 -13.45 -12.84 -6.29
N VAL A 80 -13.68 -11.53 -6.32
CA VAL A 80 -12.80 -10.53 -5.75
C VAL A 80 -13.44 -9.92 -4.51
N TYR A 81 -12.70 -9.99 -3.41
CA TYR A 81 -13.11 -9.45 -2.12
C TYR A 81 -12.26 -8.22 -1.78
N CYS A 82 -12.91 -7.06 -1.75
CA CYS A 82 -12.29 -5.79 -1.43
C CYS A 82 -12.72 -5.32 -0.04
N GLY A 83 -11.76 -4.84 0.76
CA GLY A 83 -12.07 -4.07 1.95
C GLY A 83 -12.78 -2.76 1.58
N LYS A 84 -13.73 -2.32 2.41
CA LYS A 84 -14.41 -1.03 2.21
C LYS A 84 -13.42 0.14 2.22
N ILE A 85 -13.51 1.01 1.21
CA ILE A 85 -12.88 2.34 1.25
C ILE A 85 -13.67 3.22 2.22
N LYS A 86 -13.01 3.67 3.29
CA LYS A 86 -13.63 4.44 4.37
C LYS A 86 -14.36 5.66 3.79
N ASN A 87 -15.57 5.93 4.30
CA ASN A 87 -16.45 7.06 3.94
C ASN A 87 -17.14 7.01 2.56
N PHE A 88 -16.88 6.00 1.73
CA PHE A 88 -17.52 5.89 0.41
C PHE A 88 -18.42 4.66 0.32
N SER A 89 -19.51 4.79 -0.44
CA SER A 89 -20.40 3.66 -0.74
C SER A 89 -19.80 2.78 -1.85
N LYS A 90 -20.30 1.55 -1.98
CA LYS A 90 -19.90 0.64 -3.07
C LYS A 90 -20.15 1.28 -4.43
N GLU A 91 -21.28 1.96 -4.57
CA GLU A 91 -21.72 2.63 -5.80
C GLU A 91 -20.77 3.75 -6.19
N THR A 92 -20.29 4.56 -5.24
CA THR A 92 -19.29 5.60 -5.50
C THR A 92 -17.97 5.02 -5.98
N VAL A 93 -17.48 3.94 -5.35
CA VAL A 93 -16.24 3.31 -5.81
C VAL A 93 -16.42 2.70 -7.20
N LYS A 94 -17.58 2.07 -7.46
CA LYS A 94 -17.91 1.53 -8.78
C LYS A 94 -18.01 2.63 -9.85
N SER A 95 -18.49 3.84 -9.52
CA SER A 95 -18.56 4.94 -10.49
C SER A 95 -17.17 5.41 -10.91
N TRP A 96 -16.21 5.50 -9.99
CA TRP A 96 -14.81 5.81 -10.32
C TRP A 96 -14.21 4.79 -11.30
N PHE A 97 -14.58 3.50 -11.19
CA PHE A 97 -14.07 2.48 -12.12
C PHE A 97 -14.69 2.59 -13.51
N LYS A 98 -15.95 3.03 -13.59
CA LYS A 98 -16.63 3.31 -14.86
C LYS A 98 -16.05 4.54 -15.57
N GLU A 99 -15.67 5.58 -14.82
CA GLU A 99 -15.00 6.78 -15.37
C GLU A 99 -13.68 6.41 -16.07
N GLU A 100 -12.96 5.42 -15.54
CA GLU A 100 -11.77 4.84 -16.16
C GLU A 100 -12.09 3.92 -17.37
N ARG A 101 -13.34 3.89 -17.83
CA ARG A 101 -13.86 3.06 -18.94
C ARG A 101 -13.79 1.56 -18.69
N PHE A 102 -13.78 1.12 -17.44
CA PHE A 102 -13.84 -0.29 -17.08
C PHE A 102 -15.22 -0.67 -16.55
N LEU A 103 -15.80 -1.73 -17.12
CA LEU A 103 -16.98 -2.36 -16.56
C LEU A 103 -16.53 -3.38 -15.51
N LEU A 104 -16.98 -3.20 -14.28
CA LEU A 104 -16.81 -4.21 -13.25
C LEU A 104 -17.82 -5.32 -13.47
N ASP A 105 -17.30 -6.53 -13.45
CA ASP A 105 -18.10 -7.74 -13.35
C ASP A 105 -18.79 -7.80 -11.96
N ASP A 106 -19.88 -8.55 -11.88
CA ASP A 106 -20.63 -8.78 -10.63
C ASP A 106 -19.83 -9.62 -9.62
N ASN A 107 -18.69 -10.17 -10.05
CA ASN A 107 -17.72 -10.92 -9.26
C ASN A 107 -16.91 -10.08 -8.25
N ILE A 108 -17.14 -8.76 -8.13
CA ILE A 108 -16.41 -7.86 -7.21
C ILE A 108 -17.30 -7.39 -6.07
N GLU A 109 -16.91 -7.74 -4.84
CA GLU A 109 -17.61 -7.42 -3.61
C GLU A 109 -16.79 -6.49 -2.70
N PHE A 110 -17.46 -5.50 -2.12
CA PHE A 110 -16.88 -4.60 -1.13
C PHE A 110 -17.50 -4.91 0.23
N ILE A 111 -16.68 -5.36 1.17
CA ILE A 111 -17.13 -5.87 2.47
C ILE A 111 -16.69 -4.91 3.58
N THR A 112 -17.68 -4.49 4.38
CA THR A 112 -17.41 -3.67 5.57
C THR A 112 -16.87 -4.57 6.67
N LYS A 113 -15.75 -4.19 7.31
CA LYS A 113 -15.01 -5.06 8.25
C LYS A 113 -14.62 -6.41 7.62
N GLY A 114 -14.35 -6.42 6.31
CA GLY A 114 -14.01 -7.66 5.59
C GLY A 114 -12.79 -8.39 6.16
N ASP A 115 -11.87 -7.68 6.84
CA ASP A 115 -10.73 -8.29 7.54
C ASP A 115 -11.13 -9.16 8.75
N LYS A 116 -12.38 -9.08 9.20
CA LYS A 116 -12.95 -9.94 10.26
C LYS A 116 -13.77 -11.10 9.70
N GLU A 117 -14.35 -10.93 8.53
CA GLU A 117 -15.32 -11.86 7.95
C GLU A 117 -14.69 -12.77 6.89
N GLU A 118 -13.71 -12.27 6.14
CA GLU A 118 -13.14 -12.96 4.98
C GLU A 118 -11.64 -13.18 5.15
N PHE A 119 -11.22 -14.45 5.11
CA PHE A 119 -9.81 -14.83 5.24
C PHE A 119 -8.91 -14.10 4.24
N VAL A 120 -9.33 -13.97 2.97
CA VAL A 120 -8.53 -13.32 1.92
C VAL A 120 -8.33 -11.82 2.17
N ILE A 121 -9.32 -11.14 2.76
CA ILE A 121 -9.19 -9.72 3.14
C ILE A 121 -8.32 -9.60 4.39
N ALA A 122 -8.52 -10.48 5.38
CA ALA A 122 -7.70 -10.51 6.60
C ALA A 122 -6.21 -10.72 6.26
N PHE A 123 -5.95 -11.68 5.38
CA PHE A 123 -4.61 -11.99 4.89
C PHE A 123 -3.99 -10.80 4.14
N ALA A 124 -4.71 -10.18 3.21
CA ALA A 124 -4.26 -8.97 2.51
C ALA A 124 -3.97 -7.81 3.47
N SER A 125 -4.78 -7.66 4.53
CA SER A 125 -4.60 -6.65 5.58
C SER A 125 -3.32 -6.88 6.40
N ILE A 126 -3.03 -8.14 6.77
CA ILE A 126 -1.79 -8.51 7.48
C ILE A 126 -0.58 -8.22 6.60
N VAL A 127 -0.60 -8.68 5.34
CA VAL A 127 0.51 -8.47 4.42
C VAL A 127 0.73 -6.97 4.16
N GLY A 128 -0.34 -6.20 3.94
CA GLY A 128 -0.26 -4.75 3.75
C GLY A 128 0.37 -4.03 4.94
N LYS A 129 0.01 -4.41 6.17
CA LYS A 129 0.61 -3.86 7.41
C LYS A 129 2.08 -4.25 7.52
N TYR A 130 2.42 -5.52 7.30
CA TYR A 130 3.81 -5.99 7.32
C TYR A 130 4.70 -5.23 6.34
N VAL A 131 4.23 -5.11 5.09
CA VAL A 131 4.93 -4.36 4.04
C VAL A 131 5.10 -2.90 4.44
N ARG A 132 4.08 -2.25 5.02
CA ARG A 132 4.21 -0.90 5.55
C ARG A 132 5.31 -0.80 6.62
N GLU A 133 5.36 -1.71 7.59
CA GLU A 133 6.36 -1.67 8.66
C GLU A 133 7.80 -1.77 8.12
N ILE A 134 8.03 -2.58 7.08
CA ILE A 134 9.32 -2.62 6.38
C ILE A 134 9.69 -1.24 5.82
N PHE A 135 8.74 -0.54 5.20
CA PHE A 135 8.99 0.79 4.63
C PHE A 135 9.25 1.84 5.70
N ILE A 136 8.47 1.84 6.79
CA ILE A 136 8.67 2.75 7.91
C ILE A 136 10.04 2.51 8.54
N LYS A 137 10.44 1.25 8.73
CA LYS A 137 11.78 0.93 9.22
C LYS A 137 12.86 1.49 8.30
N ARG A 138 12.76 1.28 6.99
CA ARG A 138 13.74 1.81 6.01
C ARG A 138 13.84 3.33 6.02
N ILE A 139 12.71 4.02 6.15
CA ILE A 139 12.69 5.49 6.29
C ILE A 139 13.41 5.92 7.57
N ASN A 140 13.10 5.29 8.70
CA ASN A 140 13.74 5.59 9.98
C ASN A 140 15.25 5.32 9.92
N ASP A 141 15.67 4.15 9.44
CA ASP A 141 17.07 3.79 9.28
C ASP A 141 17.82 4.81 8.38
N TYR A 142 17.20 5.22 7.27
CA TYR A 142 17.78 6.18 6.34
C TYR A 142 18.07 7.52 7.00
N PHE A 143 17.18 8.06 7.83
CA PHE A 143 17.42 9.35 8.48
C PHE A 143 18.33 9.21 9.71
N PHE A 144 18.19 8.11 10.46
CA PHE A 144 18.99 7.83 11.64
C PHE A 144 20.49 7.73 11.35
N GLN A 145 20.89 7.30 10.15
CA GLN A 145 22.30 7.26 9.75
C GLN A 145 22.94 8.67 9.65
N TYR A 146 22.15 9.71 9.40
CA TYR A 146 22.64 11.10 9.31
C TYR A 146 22.63 11.79 10.68
N ASP A 147 21.66 11.48 11.52
CA ASP A 147 21.55 12.02 12.88
C ASP A 147 20.84 11.01 13.81
N LYS A 148 21.59 10.50 14.78
CA LYS A 148 21.11 9.51 15.76
C LYS A 148 20.13 10.10 16.78
N SER A 149 19.97 11.41 16.83
CA SER A 149 18.97 12.07 17.69
C SER A 149 17.57 12.07 17.08
N ILE A 150 17.42 11.69 15.81
CA ILE A 150 16.13 11.65 15.12
C ILE A 150 15.24 10.56 15.73
N PRO A 151 14.05 10.90 16.27
CA PRO A 151 13.14 9.90 16.82
C PRO A 151 12.55 9.04 15.70
N PHE A 152 12.27 7.77 15.98
CA PHE A 152 11.57 6.92 15.01
C PHE A 152 10.12 7.34 14.86
N CYS A 153 9.65 7.47 13.61
CA CYS A 153 8.26 7.72 13.30
C CYS A 153 7.50 6.43 12.98
N SER A 154 6.19 6.40 13.27
CA SER A 154 5.28 5.31 12.91
C SER A 154 4.57 5.53 11.55
N GLY A 155 4.88 6.65 10.89
CA GLY A 155 4.18 7.11 9.68
C GLY A 155 2.76 7.66 9.92
N TYR A 156 2.34 7.85 11.18
CA TYR A 156 1.09 8.54 11.51
C TYR A 156 1.37 9.92 12.11
N ARG A 157 0.65 10.93 11.60
CA ARG A 157 0.66 12.30 12.15
C ARG A 157 -0.25 12.38 13.38
N GLN A 158 0.14 11.70 14.45
CA GLN A 158 -0.69 11.54 15.65
C GLN A 158 0.04 11.86 16.95
N ASN A 159 1.32 12.26 16.91
CA ASN A 159 2.09 12.56 18.12
C ASN A 159 3.19 13.60 17.88
N GLU A 160 3.65 14.21 18.98
CA GLU A 160 4.78 15.17 18.99
C GLU A 160 6.06 14.58 18.38
N LYS A 161 6.27 13.26 18.53
CA LYS A 161 7.41 12.56 17.92
C LYS A 161 7.43 12.64 16.40
N PHE A 162 6.25 12.68 15.76
CA PHE A 162 6.16 12.85 14.32
C PHE A 162 6.60 14.26 13.91
N ASP A 163 6.15 15.28 14.62
CA ASP A 163 6.53 16.66 14.32
C ASP A 163 8.02 16.88 14.58
N GLU A 164 8.56 16.34 15.69
CA GLU A 164 10.01 16.34 15.97
C GLU A 164 10.81 15.61 14.87
N PHE A 165 10.36 14.44 14.43
CA PHE A 165 10.96 13.73 13.30
C PHE A 165 11.01 14.62 12.07
N ILE A 166 9.88 15.26 11.71
CA ILE A 166 9.79 16.13 10.54
C ILE A 166 10.75 17.31 10.64
N GLU A 167 10.79 18.03 11.76
CA GLU A 167 11.72 19.15 11.93
C GLU A 167 13.19 18.72 11.77
N LYS A 168 13.58 17.59 12.35
CA LYS A 168 14.96 17.10 12.27
C LYS A 168 15.36 16.60 10.89
N ILE A 169 14.43 16.04 10.10
CA ILE A 169 14.77 15.56 8.75
C ILE A 169 14.82 16.66 7.69
N LYS A 170 14.22 17.84 7.92
CA LYS A 170 14.18 18.94 6.92
C LYS A 170 15.55 19.32 6.39
N PRO A 171 16.59 19.57 7.22
CA PRO A 171 17.91 19.94 6.72
C PRO A 171 18.56 18.81 5.91
N ILE A 172 18.30 17.55 6.29
CA ILE A 172 18.78 16.37 5.55
C ILE A 172 18.09 16.30 4.19
N CYS A 173 16.79 16.53 4.13
CA CYS A 173 16.02 16.54 2.91
C CYS A 173 16.51 17.64 1.95
N GLN A 174 16.69 18.87 2.45
CA GLN A 174 17.26 19.98 1.66
C GLN A 174 18.65 19.65 1.10
N ARG A 175 19.54 19.10 1.94
CA ARG A 175 20.90 18.71 1.53
C ARG A 175 20.92 17.63 0.45
N ASN A 176 19.98 16.68 0.51
CA ASN A 176 19.91 15.54 -0.40
C ASN A 176 18.91 15.74 -1.55
N ASN A 177 18.37 16.95 -1.72
CA ASN A 177 17.37 17.27 -2.74
C ASN A 177 16.13 16.34 -2.70
N ILE A 178 15.65 16.05 -1.49
CA ILE A 178 14.45 15.25 -1.25
C ILE A 178 13.32 16.21 -0.90
N ASP A 179 12.27 16.25 -1.73
CA ASP A 179 11.09 17.02 -1.40
C ASP A 179 10.39 16.43 -0.17
N LEU A 180 10.02 17.28 0.79
CA LEU A 180 9.27 16.84 1.98
C LEU A 180 7.93 16.19 1.60
N CYS A 181 7.34 16.58 0.47
CA CYS A 181 6.12 15.97 -0.04
C CYS A 181 6.30 14.51 -0.48
N CYS A 182 7.53 13.99 -0.58
CA CYS A 182 7.80 12.56 -0.77
C CYS A 182 7.58 11.74 0.51
N LEU A 183 7.60 12.38 1.68
CA LEU A 183 7.39 11.76 2.99
C LEU A 183 6.02 12.13 3.57
N LEU A 184 5.50 13.29 3.19
CA LEU A 184 4.28 13.87 3.72
C LEU A 184 3.31 14.29 2.61
N ARG A 185 2.14 13.67 2.56
CA ARG A 185 1.14 13.98 1.53
C ARG A 185 0.61 15.42 1.62
N ASP A 186 0.41 15.95 2.82
CA ASP A 186 -0.32 17.21 3.04
C ASP A 186 0.59 18.33 3.59
N TYR A 187 1.90 18.25 3.34
CA TYR A 187 2.82 19.30 3.78
C TYR A 187 2.69 20.52 2.86
N PRO A 188 2.35 21.72 3.38
CA PRO A 188 2.44 22.93 2.58
C PRO A 188 3.92 23.12 2.19
N LEU A 189 4.18 23.21 0.89
CA LEU A 189 5.50 23.54 0.35
C LEU A 189 5.90 24.95 0.78
#